data_AF-A0A2N0ZTC4-F1
#
_entry.id   AF-A0A2N0ZTC4-F1
#
_cell.length_a   1.000
_cell.length_b   1.000
_cell.length_c   1.000
_cell.angle_alpha   90.00
_cell.angle_beta   90.00
_cell.angle_gamma   90.00
#
_symmetry.space_group_name_H-M   'P 1'
#
loop_
_entity.id
_entity.type
_entity.pdbx_description
1 polymer ?
#
loop_
_entity_poly.entity_id
_entity_poly.type
_entity_poly.pdbx_seq_one_letter_code
_entity_poly.pdbx_strand_id
1 'polypeptide(L)'
;MNRIYKVIWNEALNCFTAVGEYAKARGKSSKSSVSANATINTTPSLSSVNSLRLSAIGLGLIAAGFSLQVNAASCHAATEVECGTNATASPLHGIAIGKNATAFGSQTIAIGGGSSGQHTTAMGEQSI
;
A
#
# COMPACT_ATOMS: atom_id res chain seq x y z
N MET A 1 34.14 32.66 12.95
CA MET A 1 32.97 32.18 13.75
C MET A 1 32.95 33.01 15.02
N ASN A 2 32.20 34.12 15.07
CA ASN A 2 32.19 34.99 16.24
C ASN A 2 31.27 34.44 17.31
N ARG A 3 31.79 34.29 18.53
CA ARG A 3 31.04 33.91 19.73
C ARG A 3 31.10 35.11 20.68
N ILE A 4 29.96 35.54 21.17
CA ILE A 4 29.86 36.63 22.14
C ILE A 4 29.86 35.98 23.54
N TYR A 5 30.73 36.49 24.41
CA TYR A 5 30.85 36.03 25.80
C TYR A 5 30.58 37.21 26.73
N LYS A 6 29.99 36.90 27.89
CA LYS A 6 29.89 37.84 29.02
C LYS A 6 30.71 37.29 30.18
N VAL A 7 31.35 38.17 30.93
CA VAL A 7 32.12 37.81 32.13
C VAL A 7 31.27 38.09 33.36
N ILE A 8 31.15 37.09 34.24
CA ILE A 8 30.36 37.16 35.47
C ILE A 8 31.26 36.79 36.65
N TRP A 9 31.20 37.56 37.74
CA TRP A 9 31.88 37.22 38.99
C TRP A 9 31.20 36.04 39.68
N ASN A 10 31.97 35.00 40.02
CA ASN A 10 31.51 33.89 40.84
C ASN A 10 32.12 34.04 42.25
N GLU A 11 31.25 34.30 43.23
CA GLU A 11 31.66 34.53 44.62
C GLU A 11 32.15 33.24 45.30
N ALA A 12 31.54 32.09 45.02
CA ALA A 12 31.92 30.81 45.61
C ALA A 12 33.32 30.33 45.20
N LEU A 13 33.78 30.74 44.01
CA LEU A 13 35.11 30.41 43.48
C LEU A 13 36.06 31.62 43.50
N ASN A 14 35.59 32.76 43.99
CA ASN A 14 36.28 34.05 44.07
C ASN A 14 37.04 34.42 42.77
N CYS A 15 36.41 34.19 41.62
CA CYS A 15 37.01 34.41 40.30
C CYS A 15 35.99 34.84 39.23
N PHE A 16 36.47 35.45 38.14
CA PHE A 16 35.66 35.80 36.98
C PHE A 16 35.47 34.61 36.05
N THR A 17 34.22 34.31 35.71
CA THR A 17 33.85 33.21 34.82
C THR A 17 33.29 33.73 33.50
N ALA A 18 33.74 33.17 32.37
CA ALA A 18 33.21 33.51 31.06
C ALA A 18 31.98 32.64 30.76
N VAL A 19 30.82 33.28 30.60
CA VAL A 19 29.57 32.61 30.23
C VAL A 19 29.27 32.92 28.77
N GLY A 20 29.20 31.87 27.95
CA GLY A 20 28.81 31.98 26.56
C GLY A 20 27.31 32.18 26.44
N GLU A 21 26.87 33.23 25.75
CA GLU A 21 25.48 33.33 25.34
C GLU A 21 25.28 32.38 24.15
N TYR A 22 24.61 31.25 24.38
CA TYR A 22 24.10 30.41 23.30
C TYR A 22 22.86 31.05 22.67
N ALA A 23 22.99 32.28 22.17
CA ALA A 23 21.99 32.82 21.27
C ALA A 23 22.05 31.98 20.00
N LYS A 24 21.07 31.08 19.80
CA LYS A 24 20.81 30.55 18.46
C LYS A 24 20.44 31.75 17.60
N ALA A 25 21.40 32.24 16.82
CA ALA A 25 21.12 33.14 15.72
C ALA A 25 20.00 32.48 14.88
N ARG A 26 18.81 33.12 14.82
CA ARG A 26 17.80 32.78 13.82
C ARG A 26 18.48 32.89 12.46
N GLY A 27 18.76 31.77 11.80
CA GLY A 27 19.28 31.82 10.42
C GLY A 27 20.36 30.84 9.99
N LYS A 28 20.57 29.70 10.66
CA LYS A 28 21.17 28.55 9.97
C LYS A 28 20.34 27.30 10.21
N SER A 29 19.37 27.09 9.32
CA SER A 29 18.91 25.73 9.04
C SER A 29 20.11 24.99 8.45
N SER A 30 20.73 24.14 9.26
CA SER A 30 21.58 23.08 8.73
C SER A 30 20.63 22.13 8.01
N LYS A 31 20.55 22.22 6.67
CA LYS A 31 20.00 21.11 5.90
C LYS A 31 20.90 19.91 6.18
N SER A 32 20.49 19.06 7.10
CA SER A 32 21.00 17.70 7.14
C SER A 32 20.43 17.02 5.90
N SER A 33 21.21 16.96 4.83
CA SER A 33 21.02 15.89 3.85
C SER A 33 21.29 14.60 4.62
N VAL A 34 20.23 13.88 4.97
CA VAL A 34 20.35 12.53 5.51
C VAL A 34 21.12 11.75 4.46
N SER A 35 22.29 11.22 4.82
CA SER A 35 23.06 10.39 3.90
C SER A 35 22.19 9.19 3.53
N ALA A 36 22.25 8.75 2.27
CA ALA A 36 21.50 7.57 1.79
C ALA A 36 21.88 6.27 2.55
N ASN A 37 22.86 6.34 3.45
CA ASN A 37 23.38 5.25 4.27
C ASN A 37 23.12 5.42 5.78
N ALA A 38 22.29 6.39 6.19
CA ALA A 38 21.95 6.56 7.59
C ALA A 38 21.00 5.42 8.05
N THR A 39 21.55 4.45 8.78
CA THR A 39 20.77 3.46 9.53
C THR A 39 19.96 4.16 10.62
N ILE A 40 18.65 4.19 10.45
CA ILE A 40 17.68 4.75 11.39
C ILE A 40 17.53 3.78 12.57
N ASN A 41 18.26 4.02 13.66
CA ASN A 41 18.04 3.33 14.93
C ASN A 41 16.90 4.03 15.69
N THR A 42 15.67 3.93 15.18
CA THR A 42 14.49 4.39 15.92
C THR A 42 13.90 3.21 16.69
N THR A 43 13.93 3.33 18.01
CA THR A 43 13.14 2.52 18.94
C THR A 43 11.65 2.53 18.50
N PRO A 44 10.99 1.37 18.40
CA PRO A 44 9.64 1.30 17.87
C PRO A 44 8.62 1.75 18.93
N SER A 45 8.14 2.99 18.81
CA SER A 45 6.81 3.34 19.30
C SER A 45 5.80 2.76 18.29
N LEU A 46 5.20 1.63 18.64
CA LEU A 46 4.75 0.57 17.74
C LEU A 46 3.39 0.78 17.06
N SER A 47 2.72 1.93 17.19
CA SER A 47 1.34 2.08 16.70
C SER A 47 1.16 2.96 15.47
N SER A 48 1.90 4.07 15.33
CA SER A 48 1.67 5.03 14.23
C SER A 48 2.53 4.79 12.98
N VAL A 49 3.58 4.00 13.08
CA VAL A 49 4.51 3.71 11.97
C VAL A 49 4.06 2.52 11.10
N ASN A 50 3.18 1.67 11.62
CA ASN A 50 2.70 0.48 10.90
C ASN A 50 1.83 0.83 9.69
N SER A 51 1.04 1.92 9.75
CA SER A 51 0.19 2.35 8.63
C SER A 51 0.99 2.96 7.48
N LEU A 52 2.04 3.72 7.78
CA LEU A 52 2.93 4.34 6.78
C LEU A 52 3.87 3.34 6.09
N ARG A 53 4.27 2.26 6.77
CA ARG A 53 5.11 1.21 6.18
C ARG A 53 4.34 0.32 5.20
N LEU A 54 3.07 0.04 5.45
CA LEU A 54 2.25 -0.80 4.55
C LEU A 54 2.03 -0.13 3.18
N SER A 55 1.77 1.17 3.14
CA SER A 55 1.55 1.90 1.89
C SER A 55 2.83 2.02 1.04
N ALA A 56 3.98 2.25 1.67
CA ALA A 56 5.26 2.32 0.97
C ALA A 56 5.72 0.95 0.42
N ILE A 57 5.47 -0.14 1.17
CA ILE A 57 5.73 -1.51 0.71
C ILE A 57 4.79 -1.84 -0.46
N GLY A 58 3.51 -1.46 -0.40
CA GLY A 58 2.57 -1.65 -1.50
C GLY A 58 3.01 -1.00 -2.81
N LEU A 59 3.42 0.28 -2.78
CA LEU A 59 3.94 0.98 -3.96
C LEU A 59 5.28 0.41 -4.43
N GLY A 60 6.15 0.02 -3.51
CA GLY A 60 7.43 -0.62 -3.80
C GLY A 60 7.28 -1.99 -4.48
N LEU A 61 6.31 -2.80 -4.06
CA LEU A 61 6.00 -4.09 -4.70
C LEU A 61 5.45 -3.90 -6.12
N ILE A 62 4.55 -2.94 -6.34
CA ILE A 62 4.02 -2.63 -7.67
C ILE A 62 5.14 -2.14 -8.60
N ALA A 63 6.00 -1.23 -8.12
CA ALA A 63 7.13 -0.71 -8.91
C ALA A 63 8.21 -1.79 -9.17
N ALA A 64 8.39 -2.75 -8.26
CA ALA A 64 9.30 -3.87 -8.42
C ALA A 64 8.72 -5.04 -9.24
N GLY A 65 7.52 -4.89 -9.81
CA GLY A 65 6.88 -5.92 -10.64
C GLY A 65 6.27 -7.08 -9.85
N PHE A 66 6.23 -7.01 -8.51
CA PHE A 66 5.46 -7.91 -7.67
C PHE A 66 3.99 -7.47 -7.66
N SER A 67 3.36 -7.58 -8.83
CA SER A 67 1.92 -7.43 -8.96
C SER A 67 1.28 -8.71 -8.43
N LEU A 68 0.53 -8.63 -7.34
CA LEU A 68 -0.49 -9.65 -7.08
C LEU A 68 -1.43 -9.61 -8.29
N GLN A 69 -1.56 -10.72 -9.01
CA GLN A 69 -2.52 -10.84 -10.09
C GLN A 69 -3.92 -10.87 -9.45
N VAL A 70 -4.43 -9.68 -9.12
CA VAL A 70 -5.79 -9.48 -8.65
C VAL A 70 -6.68 -9.75 -9.86
N ASN A 71 -7.08 -11.01 -10.03
CA ASN A 71 -8.22 -11.36 -10.88
C ASN A 71 -9.48 -10.90 -10.13
N ALA A 72 -9.68 -9.59 -10.02
CA ALA A 72 -10.99 -9.06 -9.76
C ALA A 72 -11.80 -9.40 -11.02
N ALA A 73 -12.62 -10.45 -10.95
CA ALA A 73 -13.63 -10.67 -11.97
C ALA A 73 -14.50 -9.41 -11.98
N SER A 74 -14.45 -8.67 -13.07
CA SER A 74 -15.31 -7.51 -13.29
C SER A 74 -16.74 -8.02 -13.35
N CYS A 75 -17.48 -7.87 -12.25
CA CYS A 75 -18.93 -8.06 -12.27
C CYS A 75 -19.50 -6.84 -13.01
N HIS A 76 -19.73 -6.97 -14.32
CA HIS A 76 -20.38 -5.94 -15.10
C HIS A 76 -21.83 -5.77 -14.63
N ALA A 77 -22.36 -4.54 -14.67
CA ALA A 77 -23.79 -4.27 -14.50
C ALA A 77 -24.60 -4.70 -15.74
N ALA A 78 -24.27 -5.86 -16.28
CA ALA A 78 -25.04 -6.53 -17.29
C ALA A 78 -26.10 -7.39 -16.58
N THR A 79 -27.14 -7.80 -17.31
CA THR A 79 -28.19 -8.73 -16.85
C THR A 79 -27.64 -10.11 -16.47
N GLU A 80 -26.33 -10.32 -16.55
CA GLU A 80 -25.60 -11.57 -16.43
C GLU A 80 -24.48 -11.47 -15.38
N VAL A 81 -24.10 -12.61 -14.81
CA VAL A 81 -23.05 -12.68 -13.77
C VAL A 81 -21.90 -13.52 -14.31
N GLU A 82 -20.72 -12.90 -14.44
CA GLU A 82 -19.49 -13.58 -14.88
C GLU A 82 -18.42 -13.45 -13.80
N CYS A 83 -18.08 -14.57 -13.15
CA CYS A 83 -17.11 -14.59 -12.07
C CYS A 83 -16.07 -15.68 -12.29
N GLY A 84 -14.88 -15.31 -12.76
CA GLY A 84 -13.76 -16.23 -12.96
C GLY A 84 -13.00 -15.93 -14.25
N THR A 85 -11.73 -16.35 -14.32
CA THR A 85 -10.94 -16.21 -15.54
C THR A 85 -11.61 -16.98 -16.67
N ASN A 86 -11.92 -16.30 -17.79
CA ASN A 86 -12.56 -16.89 -18.96
C ASN A 86 -13.96 -17.49 -18.67
N ALA A 87 -14.67 -16.94 -17.68
CA ALA A 87 -16.10 -17.22 -17.49
C ALA A 87 -16.91 -16.46 -18.56
N THR A 88 -18.01 -17.05 -19.04
CA THR A 88 -18.89 -16.45 -20.04
C THR A 88 -20.34 -16.78 -19.72
N ALA A 89 -21.18 -15.76 -19.61
CA ALA A 89 -22.60 -15.89 -19.35
C ALA A 89 -23.44 -15.34 -20.52
N SER A 90 -24.71 -15.73 -20.57
CA SER A 90 -25.65 -15.23 -21.57
C SER A 90 -26.27 -13.89 -21.12
N PRO A 91 -26.48 -12.93 -22.05
CA PRO A 91 -27.09 -11.64 -21.72
C PRO A 91 -28.57 -11.72 -21.34
N LEU A 92 -29.15 -12.91 -21.42
CA LEU A 92 -30.54 -13.20 -21.08
C LEU A 92 -30.65 -13.77 -19.66
N HIS A 93 -30.02 -13.13 -18.67
CA HIS A 93 -30.02 -13.59 -17.27
C HIS A 93 -29.16 -14.84 -16.99
N GLY A 94 -28.02 -14.96 -17.65
CA GLY A 94 -27.06 -16.04 -17.40
C GLY A 94 -26.17 -15.80 -16.16
N ILE A 95 -25.77 -16.87 -15.48
CA ILE A 95 -24.83 -16.84 -14.35
C ILE A 95 -23.72 -17.86 -14.61
N ALA A 96 -22.47 -17.41 -14.81
CA ALA A 96 -21.29 -18.26 -14.96
C ALA A 96 -20.28 -17.97 -13.84
N ILE A 97 -20.07 -18.94 -12.95
CA ILE A 97 -19.17 -18.83 -11.79
C ILE A 97 -18.12 -19.94 -11.82
N GLY A 98 -16.87 -19.54 -12.00
CA GLY A 98 -15.67 -20.38 -11.99
C GLY A 98 -14.82 -20.21 -13.25
N LYS A 99 -13.56 -20.64 -13.17
CA LYS A 99 -12.63 -20.57 -14.31
C LYS A 99 -13.14 -21.46 -15.46
N ASN A 100 -13.27 -20.89 -16.66
CA ASN A 100 -13.84 -21.54 -17.85
C ASN A 100 -15.32 -21.99 -17.71
N ALA A 101 -16.10 -21.37 -16.83
CA ALA A 101 -17.54 -21.61 -16.75
C ALA A 101 -18.28 -20.95 -17.93
N THR A 102 -19.25 -21.65 -18.51
CA THR A 102 -20.03 -21.20 -19.68
C THR A 102 -21.51 -21.44 -19.45
N ALA A 103 -22.31 -20.38 -19.41
CA ALA A 103 -23.77 -20.43 -19.29
C ALA A 103 -24.42 -19.89 -20.57
N PHE A 104 -24.92 -20.78 -21.44
CA PHE A 104 -25.51 -20.43 -22.74
C PHE A 104 -27.02 -20.66 -22.75
N GLY A 105 -27.79 -19.58 -22.79
CA GLY A 105 -29.25 -19.60 -22.89
C GLY A 105 -29.91 -18.68 -21.88
N SER A 106 -31.23 -18.49 -22.03
CA SER A 106 -32.02 -17.63 -21.15
C SER A 106 -32.12 -18.25 -19.75
N GLN A 107 -31.85 -17.45 -18.71
CA GLN A 107 -31.93 -17.87 -17.29
C GLN A 107 -31.06 -19.10 -16.97
N THR A 108 -29.85 -19.15 -17.53
CA THR A 108 -28.94 -20.29 -17.35
C THR A 108 -27.95 -20.09 -16.23
N ILE A 109 -27.56 -21.16 -15.54
CA ILE A 109 -26.60 -21.11 -14.44
C ILE A 109 -25.52 -22.16 -14.68
N ALA A 110 -24.25 -21.77 -14.71
CA ALA A 110 -23.11 -22.69 -14.78
C ALA A 110 -22.16 -22.38 -13.61
N ILE A 111 -22.09 -23.28 -12.63
CA ILE A 111 -21.23 -23.10 -11.44
C ILE A 111 -20.23 -24.24 -11.39
N GLY A 112 -18.96 -23.89 -11.57
CA GLY A 112 -17.86 -24.85 -11.58
C GLY A 112 -16.62 -24.26 -12.22
N GLY A 113 -15.45 -24.77 -11.85
CA GLY A 113 -14.17 -24.28 -12.33
C GLY A 113 -13.28 -25.43 -12.79
N GLY A 114 -12.59 -25.22 -13.90
CA GLY A 114 -11.68 -26.21 -14.47
C GLY A 114 -10.25 -25.71 -14.59
N SER A 115 -9.29 -26.64 -14.51
CA SER A 115 -7.91 -26.39 -14.97
C SER A 115 -7.68 -27.03 -16.32
N SER A 116 -6.81 -26.44 -17.14
CA SER A 116 -6.26 -27.00 -18.38
C SER A 116 -7.19 -27.94 -19.16
N GLY A 117 -8.21 -27.38 -19.82
CA GLY A 117 -9.14 -28.15 -20.67
C GLY A 117 -10.42 -28.63 -19.99
N GLN A 118 -10.58 -28.43 -18.68
CA GLN A 118 -11.86 -28.62 -18.00
C GLN A 118 -12.75 -27.38 -18.16
N HIS A 119 -14.04 -27.61 -18.42
CA HIS A 119 -15.08 -26.60 -18.60
C HIS A 119 -16.34 -27.03 -17.84
N THR A 120 -17.04 -26.05 -17.26
CA THR A 120 -18.41 -26.22 -16.76
C THR A 120 -19.33 -25.55 -17.76
N THR A 121 -20.31 -26.28 -18.26
CA THR A 121 -21.17 -25.79 -19.34
C THR A 121 -22.62 -26.13 -19.05
N ALA A 122 -23.47 -25.12 -18.96
CA ALA A 122 -24.92 -25.24 -18.91
C ALA A 122 -25.50 -24.63 -20.18
N MET A 123 -26.37 -25.37 -20.87
CA MET A 123 -27.02 -24.90 -22.09
C MET A 123 -28.51 -25.23 -22.13
N GLY A 124 -29.34 -24.25 -22.53
CA GLY A 124 -30.80 -24.39 -22.64
C GLY A 124 -31.53 -23.19 -22.07
N GLU A 125 -32.86 -23.13 -22.16
CA GLU A 125 -33.60 -22.20 -21.29
C GLU A 125 -33.72 -22.80 -19.89
N GLN A 126 -33.45 -21.99 -18.86
CA GLN A 126 -33.56 -22.40 -17.45
C GLN A 126 -32.68 -23.60 -17.04
N SER A 127 -31.60 -23.87 -17.77
CA SER A 127 -30.67 -24.96 -17.46
C SER A 127 -29.68 -24.58 -16.35
N ILE A 128 -29.28 -25.56 -15.55
CA ILE A 128 -28.26 -25.45 -14.48
C ILE A 128 -27.16 -26.49 -14.71
#